data_AF-A0A1C6VQM4-F1
#
_entry.id   AF-A0A1C6VQM4-F1
#
_cell.length_a   1.000
_cell.length_b   1.000
_cell.length_c   1.000
_cell.angle_alpha   90.00
_cell.angle_beta   90.00
_cell.angle_gamma   90.00
#
_symmetry.space_group_name_H-M   'P 1'
#
loop_
_entity.id
_entity.type
_entity.pdbx_description
1 polymer ?
#
loop_
_entity_poly.entity_id
_entity_poly.type
_entity_poly.pdbx_seq_one_letter_code
_entity_poly.pdbx_strand_id
1 'polypeptide(L)'
;MNQDRLRLDLADLADEVTPVDLRDRALRTSRRLGIQRAIATSAAAVVMLGAATGTAFALMPRNDGQAPLPGDSPSITVTPSPAEVTPTPDPSASASVGATSTKPAFALTGTRYYLETTSTQALIHAVRSGSDEVVRRVRFSTDGCAGNTITVSPDGKRVAWVQDSTDGGNTGVLMAGTVGKQEATRLLDGVDCLGSNPLVWRGSDLLMVSRGGVSVLFDVAARKRVNGDPGQETLRCWSADGRWLAAVSDGKPYVTDETQLHQYTYTPPKGEAVKWDGWRVRSVSMDGRYVSVGWIGTDPSRQDGSFAVVDTTTSKTVTLPVSGDVRSIQFAADGKVLVRQASKVVVLDAGFQKIGEVAEPRAVQHLTLLTYAP
;
A
#
# COMPACT_ATOMS: atom_id res chain seq x y z
N MET A 1 -14.55 -44.93 18.11
CA MET A 1 -13.64 -43.90 17.56
C MET A 1 -12.22 -44.47 17.66
N ASN A 2 -11.64 -44.85 16.53
CA ASN A 2 -10.42 -45.67 16.49
C ASN A 2 -9.17 -44.84 16.79
N GLN A 3 -8.51 -45.15 17.90
CA GLN A 3 -7.20 -44.57 18.28
C GLN A 3 -6.10 -44.83 17.23
N ASP A 4 -6.25 -45.91 16.45
CA ASP A 4 -5.27 -46.27 15.42
C ASP A 4 -5.27 -45.32 14.21
N ARG A 5 -6.42 -44.71 13.87
CA ARG A 5 -6.48 -43.70 12.80
C ARG A 5 -5.74 -42.44 13.19
N LEU A 6 -5.93 -42.00 14.44
CA LEU A 6 -5.27 -40.80 14.96
C LEU A 6 -3.75 -40.98 15.04
N ARG A 7 -3.28 -42.21 15.28
CA ARG A 7 -1.85 -42.55 15.31
C ARG A 7 -1.21 -42.55 13.93
N LEU A 8 -1.93 -43.02 12.91
CA LEU A 8 -1.46 -43.02 11.52
C LEU A 8 -1.44 -41.60 10.95
N ASP A 9 -2.49 -40.81 11.20
CA ASP A 9 -2.57 -39.42 10.73
C ASP A 9 -1.47 -38.54 11.36
N LEU A 10 -1.09 -38.81 12.63
CA LEU A 10 0.01 -38.10 13.29
C LEU A 10 1.40 -38.55 12.81
N ALA A 11 1.54 -39.79 12.34
CA ALA A 11 2.81 -40.29 11.79
C ALA A 11 3.06 -39.71 10.38
N ASP A 12 2.02 -39.62 9.55
CA ASP A 12 2.10 -38.97 8.23
C ASP A 12 2.45 -37.48 8.37
N LEU A 13 1.86 -36.78 9.36
CA LEU A 13 2.23 -35.39 9.66
C LEU A 13 3.67 -35.23 10.13
N ALA A 14 4.24 -36.24 10.79
CA ALA A 14 5.62 -36.20 11.28
C ALA A 14 6.64 -36.40 10.15
N ASP A 15 6.30 -37.18 9.12
CA ASP A 15 7.16 -37.39 7.94
C ASP A 15 7.09 -36.21 6.94
N GLU A 16 5.98 -35.46 6.91
CA GLU A 16 5.86 -34.25 6.08
C GLU A 16 6.65 -33.06 6.64
N VAL A 17 6.90 -33.02 7.95
CA VAL A 17 7.68 -31.97 8.60
C VAL A 17 9.16 -32.36 8.68
N THR A 18 9.93 -31.99 7.67
CA THR A 18 11.38 -32.24 7.70
C THR A 18 12.02 -31.58 8.94
N PRO A 19 12.90 -32.29 9.70
CA PRO A 19 13.55 -31.76 10.91
C PRO A 19 14.33 -30.45 10.72
N VAL A 20 14.68 -30.13 9.47
CA VAL A 20 15.38 -28.90 9.07
C VAL A 20 14.48 -27.68 9.27
N ASP A 21 13.17 -27.80 9.04
CA ASP A 21 12.22 -26.68 9.13
C ASP A 21 12.03 -26.20 10.58
N LEU A 22 11.95 -27.13 11.54
CA LEU A 22 11.85 -26.79 12.97
C LEU A 22 13.11 -26.12 13.51
N ARG A 23 14.30 -26.55 13.04
CA ARG A 23 15.58 -25.96 13.45
C ARG A 23 15.74 -24.54 12.90
N ASP A 24 15.40 -24.33 11.63
CA ASP A 24 15.46 -22.99 11.01
C ASP A 24 14.43 -22.03 11.62
N ARG A 25 13.22 -22.54 11.92
CA ARG A 25 12.19 -21.79 12.65
C ARG A 25 12.69 -21.39 14.04
N ALA A 26 13.25 -22.31 14.81
CA ALA A 26 13.79 -22.03 16.14
C ALA A 26 14.97 -21.04 16.11
N LEU A 27 15.88 -21.18 15.14
CA LEU A 27 17.02 -20.27 14.98
C LEU A 27 16.59 -18.85 14.59
N ARG A 28 15.53 -18.69 13.78
CA ARG A 28 14.98 -17.36 13.48
C ARG A 28 14.20 -16.75 14.63
N THR A 29 13.38 -17.50 15.35
CA THR A 29 12.72 -16.99 16.57
C THR A 29 13.76 -16.55 17.60
N SER A 30 14.88 -17.29 17.70
CA SER A 30 16.03 -16.94 18.54
C SER A 30 16.73 -15.66 18.05
N ARG A 31 17.02 -15.52 16.75
CA ARG A 31 17.61 -14.27 16.18
C ARG A 31 16.69 -13.07 16.39
N ARG A 32 15.37 -13.22 16.25
CA ARG A 32 14.37 -12.17 16.47
C ARG A 32 14.35 -11.72 17.94
N LEU A 33 14.36 -12.67 18.88
CA LEU A 33 14.48 -12.37 20.32
C LEU A 33 15.84 -11.75 20.66
N GLY A 34 16.91 -12.14 19.97
CA GLY A 34 18.25 -11.56 20.10
C GLY A 34 18.30 -10.10 19.65
N ILE A 35 17.73 -9.76 18.50
CA ILE A 35 17.65 -8.39 17.97
C ILE A 35 16.76 -7.52 18.88
N GLN A 36 15.61 -8.04 19.34
CA GLN A 36 14.75 -7.33 20.27
C GLN A 36 15.43 -7.07 21.62
N ARG A 37 16.23 -8.01 22.14
CA ARG A 37 17.01 -7.80 23.37
C ARG A 37 18.12 -6.76 23.17
N ALA A 38 18.82 -6.77 22.03
CA ALA A 38 19.90 -5.81 21.74
C ALA A 38 19.39 -4.36 21.66
N ILE A 39 18.19 -4.15 21.11
CA ILE A 39 17.55 -2.82 21.04
C ILE A 39 17.06 -2.37 22.42
N ALA A 40 16.48 -3.27 23.21
CA ALA A 40 16.01 -2.96 24.56
C ALA A 40 17.17 -2.63 25.54
N THR A 41 18.33 -3.29 25.41
CA THR A 41 19.51 -2.99 26.24
C THR A 41 20.20 -1.68 25.87
N SER A 42 20.08 -1.23 24.61
CA SER A 42 20.68 0.03 24.16
C SER A 42 19.91 1.26 24.64
N ALA A 43 18.59 1.16 24.81
CA ALA A 43 17.76 2.25 25.35
C ALA A 43 17.97 2.47 26.87
N ALA A 44 18.27 1.41 27.62
CA ALA A 44 18.53 1.53 29.06
C ALA A 44 19.90 2.17 29.38
N ALA A 45 20.91 1.95 28.53
CA ALA A 45 22.26 2.49 28.74
C ALA A 45 22.33 4.02 28.50
N VAL A 46 21.53 4.56 27.57
CA VAL A 46 21.52 6.00 27.26
C VAL A 46 20.75 6.81 28.33
N VAL A 47 19.74 6.22 28.97
CA VAL A 47 19.00 6.89 30.06
C VAL A 47 19.82 6.94 31.36
N MET A 48 20.72 5.98 31.60
CA MET A 48 21.60 5.98 32.78
C MET A 48 22.80 6.94 32.69
N LEU A 49 23.16 7.42 31.49
CA LEU A 49 24.27 8.38 31.29
C LEU A 49 23.81 9.85 31.20
N GLY A 50 22.50 10.12 31.17
CA GLY A 50 21.94 11.48 31.09
C GLY A 50 21.61 12.15 32.44
N ALA A 51 21.77 11.46 33.58
CA ALA A 51 21.27 11.92 34.87
C ALA A 51 22.33 12.54 35.81
N ALA A 52 23.52 12.90 35.31
CA ALA A 52 24.64 13.34 36.15
C ALA A 52 25.33 14.63 35.68
N THR A 53 24.60 15.75 35.62
CA THR A 53 25.12 17.14 35.69
C THR A 53 23.91 18.06 35.93
N GLY A 54 23.61 18.48 37.18
CA GLY A 54 23.95 19.79 37.77
C GLY A 54 22.97 20.89 37.31
N THR A 55 22.31 21.75 38.09
CA THR A 55 22.38 22.27 39.48
C THR A 55 21.03 22.99 39.73
N ALA A 56 20.29 22.73 40.81
CA ALA A 56 20.24 23.46 42.10
C ALA A 56 19.64 24.90 42.11
N PHE A 57 18.86 25.16 43.17
CA PHE A 57 18.18 26.39 43.67
C PHE A 57 16.70 26.56 43.24
N ALA A 58 15.72 26.23 44.09
CA ALA A 58 15.30 26.77 45.41
C ALA A 58 14.13 27.75 45.27
N LEU A 59 12.97 27.36 45.81
CA LEU A 59 12.16 28.11 46.80
C LEU A 59 10.74 27.49 46.89
N MET A 60 10.38 27.14 48.12
CA MET A 60 9.07 26.70 48.62
C MET A 60 8.26 27.96 49.06
N PRO A 61 7.05 27.86 49.65
CA PRO A 61 5.76 27.49 49.08
C PRO A 61 4.66 28.57 49.32
N ARG A 62 3.50 28.52 48.64
CA ARG A 62 2.24 29.00 49.24
C ARG A 62 0.97 28.51 48.52
N ASN A 63 0.10 27.89 49.30
CA ASN A 63 -1.34 27.77 49.05
C ASN A 63 -1.99 29.15 49.10
N ASP A 64 -2.97 29.40 48.23
CA ASP A 64 -4.38 29.70 48.61
C ASP A 64 -5.19 30.00 47.34
N GLY A 65 -6.41 29.48 47.31
CA GLY A 65 -7.22 29.39 46.10
C GLY A 65 -7.93 30.66 45.66
N GLN A 66 -8.46 30.64 44.44
CA GLN A 66 -9.68 31.35 44.07
C GLN A 66 -10.27 30.74 42.79
N ALA A 67 -11.59 30.53 42.79
CA ALA A 67 -12.36 30.06 41.64
C ALA A 67 -12.46 31.14 40.55
N PRO A 68 -12.58 30.78 39.25
CA PRO A 68 -12.83 31.77 38.21
C PRO A 68 -14.33 32.11 38.12
N LEU A 69 -14.65 33.39 38.29
CA LEU A 69 -15.89 34.01 37.80
C LEU A 69 -15.72 34.44 36.33
N PRO A 70 -16.79 34.44 35.52
CA PRO A 70 -16.73 34.70 34.09
C PRO A 70 -16.58 36.20 33.78
N GLY A 71 -15.67 36.53 32.86
CA GLY A 71 -15.47 37.89 32.35
C GLY A 71 -16.24 38.10 31.05
N ASP A 72 -17.07 39.13 31.06
CA ASP A 72 -17.95 39.59 29.99
C ASP A 72 -17.24 40.00 28.70
N SER A 73 -17.94 39.70 27.60
CA SER A 73 -17.67 40.18 26.23
C SER A 73 -17.76 41.70 26.10
N PRO A 74 -16.95 42.30 25.23
CA PRO A 74 -17.37 43.51 24.51
C PRO A 74 -17.71 43.21 23.04
N SER A 75 -18.94 43.55 22.67
CA SER A 75 -19.42 43.65 21.30
C SER A 75 -18.72 44.78 20.55
N ILE A 76 -18.20 44.49 19.36
CA ILE A 76 -17.67 45.50 18.42
C ILE A 76 -18.78 45.84 17.42
N THR A 77 -19.27 47.08 17.49
CA THR A 77 -20.16 47.67 16.47
C THR A 77 -19.29 48.26 15.36
N VAL A 78 -19.42 47.77 14.13
CA VAL A 78 -18.77 48.32 12.94
C VAL A 78 -19.79 49.13 12.14
N THR A 79 -19.49 50.42 11.94
CA THR A 79 -20.24 51.33 11.07
C THR A 79 -19.58 51.37 9.68
N PRO A 80 -20.31 51.16 8.57
CA PRO A 80 -19.75 51.34 7.22
C PRO A 80 -19.84 52.80 6.76
N SER A 81 -18.81 53.26 6.05
CA SER A 81 -18.81 54.52 5.30
C SER A 81 -18.66 54.22 3.81
N PRO A 82 -19.53 54.75 2.93
CA PRO A 82 -19.44 54.57 1.48
C PRO A 82 -18.73 55.76 0.81
N ALA A 83 -17.87 55.48 -0.16
CA ALA A 83 -17.54 56.45 -1.20
C ALA A 83 -17.18 55.71 -2.51
N GLU A 84 -18.09 55.86 -3.46
CA GLU A 84 -18.02 55.51 -4.86
C GLU A 84 -17.51 56.74 -5.64
N VAL A 85 -16.40 56.62 -6.39
CA VAL A 85 -16.17 57.43 -7.60
C VAL A 85 -15.22 56.69 -8.57
N THR A 86 -15.66 56.53 -9.82
CA THR A 86 -14.94 56.18 -11.07
C THR A 86 -15.76 56.90 -12.18
N PRO A 87 -15.26 57.39 -13.35
CA PRO A 87 -14.19 56.89 -14.24
C PRO A 87 -13.25 58.00 -14.81
N THR A 88 -12.16 57.74 -15.57
CA THR A 88 -12.13 57.50 -17.05
C THR A 88 -10.63 57.48 -17.52
N PRO A 89 -10.25 56.81 -18.64
CA PRO A 89 -8.93 56.20 -18.89
C PRO A 89 -8.08 56.86 -20.01
N ASP A 90 -6.80 56.43 -20.16
CA ASP A 90 -6.04 56.09 -21.41
C ASP A 90 -4.50 56.03 -21.15
N PRO A 91 -3.62 55.52 -22.05
CA PRO A 91 -3.54 54.18 -22.64
C PRO A 91 -2.12 53.55 -22.53
N SER A 92 -1.99 52.29 -23.01
CA SER A 92 -0.78 51.67 -23.58
C SER A 92 0.47 51.41 -22.71
N ALA A 93 0.62 50.14 -22.32
CA ALA A 93 1.88 49.40 -22.51
C ALA A 93 1.61 47.90 -22.53
N SER A 94 1.53 47.33 -23.74
CA SER A 94 1.59 45.88 -23.95
C SER A 94 3.00 45.39 -23.65
N ALA A 95 3.20 44.76 -22.48
CA ALA A 95 4.32 43.87 -22.23
C ALA A 95 3.81 42.43 -22.24
N SER A 96 3.78 41.87 -23.44
CA SER A 96 3.64 40.43 -23.67
C SER A 96 4.90 39.72 -23.15
N VAL A 97 4.95 39.43 -21.85
CA VAL A 97 5.87 38.40 -21.34
C VAL A 97 5.27 37.07 -21.76
N GLY A 98 5.84 36.52 -22.84
CA GLY A 98 5.53 35.19 -23.31
C GLY A 98 5.78 34.19 -22.20
N ALA A 99 4.72 33.77 -21.52
CA ALA A 99 4.69 32.48 -20.86
C ALA A 99 4.83 31.46 -21.99
N THR A 100 6.06 31.02 -22.25
CA THR A 100 6.31 29.76 -22.91
C THR A 100 5.57 28.70 -22.11
N SER A 101 4.35 28.42 -22.56
CA SER A 101 3.60 27.21 -22.27
C SER A 101 4.50 26.06 -22.69
N THR A 102 5.38 25.70 -21.76
CA THR A 102 6.21 24.53 -21.87
C THR A 102 5.20 23.40 -21.84
N LYS A 103 4.91 22.84 -23.02
CA LYS A 103 4.12 21.64 -23.21
C LYS A 103 4.45 20.73 -22.01
N PRO A 104 3.47 20.41 -21.14
CA PRO A 104 3.79 19.66 -19.92
C PRO A 104 4.52 18.40 -20.39
N ALA A 105 5.77 18.26 -19.94
CA ALA A 105 6.51 17.03 -20.13
C ALA A 105 5.56 15.91 -19.70
N PHE A 106 5.41 14.87 -20.52
CA PHE A 106 4.54 13.75 -20.18
C PHE A 106 4.98 13.20 -18.82
N ALA A 107 4.24 13.56 -17.76
CA ALA A 107 4.66 13.32 -16.38
C ALA A 107 4.79 11.82 -16.08
N LEU A 108 4.18 10.98 -16.92
CA LEU A 108 4.32 9.53 -16.96
C LEU A 108 4.78 9.10 -18.37
N THR A 109 5.95 8.48 -18.46
CA THR A 109 6.51 7.91 -19.71
C THR A 109 6.21 6.41 -19.88
N GLY A 110 5.98 5.75 -18.75
CA GLY A 110 5.59 4.35 -18.65
C GLY A 110 4.14 4.04 -19.00
N THR A 111 3.75 2.80 -18.72
CA THR A 111 2.43 2.23 -19.01
C THR A 111 1.64 2.07 -17.72
N ARG A 112 0.38 2.50 -17.74
CA ARG A 112 -0.58 2.24 -16.66
C ARG A 112 -1.43 1.05 -17.05
N TYR A 113 -1.55 0.06 -16.17
CA TYR A 113 -2.37 -1.12 -16.41
C TYR A 113 -3.67 -1.03 -15.64
N TYR A 114 -4.80 -1.03 -16.36
CA TYR A 114 -6.12 -1.01 -15.75
C TYR A 114 -6.84 -2.34 -15.91
N LEU A 115 -7.69 -2.66 -14.94
CA LEU A 115 -8.53 -3.84 -14.95
C LEU A 115 -9.99 -3.45 -15.19
N GLU A 116 -10.56 -4.00 -16.26
CA GLU A 116 -12.00 -4.10 -16.47
C GLU A 116 -12.44 -5.52 -16.13
N THR A 117 -13.52 -5.65 -15.36
CA THR A 117 -14.12 -6.95 -15.01
C THR A 117 -15.58 -6.98 -15.41
N THR A 118 -15.99 -8.05 -16.10
CA THR A 118 -17.39 -8.41 -16.32
C THR A 118 -17.73 -9.68 -15.52
N SER A 119 -18.93 -10.21 -15.71
CA SER A 119 -19.35 -11.46 -15.07
C SER A 119 -18.60 -12.72 -15.54
N THR A 120 -17.92 -12.67 -16.70
CA THR A 120 -17.31 -13.86 -17.32
C THR A 120 -15.89 -13.64 -17.86
N GLN A 121 -15.40 -12.41 -17.79
CA GLN A 121 -14.05 -12.10 -18.24
C GLN A 121 -13.49 -10.87 -17.53
N ALA A 122 -12.18 -10.75 -17.58
CA ALA A 122 -11.47 -9.52 -17.30
C ALA A 122 -10.61 -9.10 -18.49
N LEU A 123 -10.53 -7.79 -18.70
CA LEU A 123 -9.68 -7.16 -19.69
C LEU A 123 -8.62 -6.33 -18.97
N ILE A 124 -7.37 -6.49 -19.39
CA ILE A 124 -6.27 -5.63 -18.91
C ILE A 124 -5.97 -4.63 -20.00
N HIS A 125 -6.15 -3.36 -19.67
CA HIS A 125 -5.90 -2.21 -20.52
C HIS A 125 -4.49 -1.68 -20.25
N ALA A 126 -3.68 -1.51 -21.28
CA ALA A 126 -2.42 -0.79 -21.23
C ALA A 126 -2.63 0.62 -21.75
N VAL A 127 -2.44 1.61 -20.88
CA VAL A 127 -2.63 3.03 -21.23
C VAL A 127 -1.30 3.75 -21.22
N ARG A 128 -0.88 4.23 -22.40
CA ARG A 128 0.38 4.94 -22.61
C ARG A 128 0.18 6.13 -23.54
N SER A 129 0.65 7.32 -23.16
CA SER A 129 0.60 8.52 -24.02
C SER A 129 -0.77 8.82 -24.66
N GLY A 130 -1.86 8.46 -23.98
CA GLY A 130 -3.24 8.65 -24.46
C GLY A 130 -3.81 7.50 -25.31
N SER A 131 -3.03 6.49 -25.67
CA SER A 131 -3.55 5.24 -26.24
C SER A 131 -4.07 4.34 -25.13
N ASP A 132 -5.10 3.57 -25.44
CA ASP A 132 -5.69 2.51 -24.61
C ASP A 132 -5.78 1.24 -25.47
N GLU A 133 -5.12 0.18 -25.03
CA GLU A 133 -5.11 -1.11 -25.72
C GLU A 133 -5.41 -2.24 -24.73
N VAL A 134 -6.33 -3.14 -25.11
CA VAL A 134 -6.55 -4.38 -24.35
C VAL A 134 -5.41 -5.37 -24.64
N VAL A 135 -4.47 -5.46 -23.71
CA VAL A 135 -3.26 -6.31 -23.84
C VAL A 135 -3.45 -7.73 -23.32
N ARG A 136 -4.52 -7.98 -22.56
CA ARG A 136 -4.84 -9.32 -22.05
C ARG A 136 -6.34 -9.48 -21.87
N ARG A 137 -6.85 -10.66 -22.25
CA ARG A 137 -8.20 -11.10 -21.91
C ARG A 137 -8.07 -12.37 -21.07
N VAL A 138 -8.65 -12.35 -19.88
CA VAL A 138 -8.74 -13.52 -18.99
C VAL A 138 -10.20 -13.94 -18.95
N ARG A 139 -10.50 -15.15 -19.42
CA ARG A 139 -11.85 -15.72 -19.31
C ARG A 139 -11.94 -16.54 -18.03
N PHE A 140 -13.07 -16.48 -17.37
CA PHE A 140 -13.33 -17.25 -16.16
C PHE A 140 -14.80 -17.62 -16.02
N SER A 141 -15.05 -18.71 -15.30
CA SER A 141 -16.37 -19.08 -14.81
C SER A 141 -16.90 -18.03 -13.82
N THR A 142 -18.20 -18.04 -13.58
CA THR A 142 -18.85 -17.14 -12.59
C THR A 142 -18.50 -17.48 -11.13
N ASP A 143 -17.52 -18.36 -10.90
CA ASP A 143 -17.05 -18.78 -9.58
C ASP A 143 -16.21 -17.69 -8.87
N GLY A 144 -15.92 -16.57 -9.54
CA GLY A 144 -15.44 -15.32 -8.93
C GLY A 144 -13.96 -15.28 -8.55
N CYS A 145 -13.27 -16.42 -8.55
CA CYS A 145 -11.87 -16.54 -8.15
C CYS A 145 -10.92 -15.68 -9.00
N ALA A 146 -11.03 -15.80 -10.33
CA ALA A 146 -10.16 -15.06 -11.23
C ALA A 146 -10.42 -13.55 -11.17
N GLY A 147 -11.69 -13.14 -11.07
CA GLY A 147 -12.10 -11.74 -11.00
C GLY A 147 -11.43 -10.98 -9.85
N ASN A 148 -11.15 -11.63 -8.72
CA ASN A 148 -10.53 -11.01 -7.55
C ASN A 148 -9.00 -11.14 -7.49
N THR A 149 -8.41 -12.07 -8.25
CA THR A 149 -6.99 -12.43 -8.08
C THR A 149 -6.07 -11.85 -9.16
N ILE A 150 -6.62 -11.35 -10.28
CA ILE A 150 -5.81 -10.80 -11.37
C ILE A 150 -4.90 -9.67 -10.89
N THR A 151 -3.62 -9.75 -11.22
CA THR A 151 -2.62 -8.73 -10.90
C THR A 151 -1.55 -8.66 -11.99
N VAL A 152 -0.86 -7.53 -12.09
CA VAL A 152 0.24 -7.28 -13.03
C VAL A 152 1.51 -6.98 -12.24
N SER A 153 2.64 -7.55 -12.65
CA SER A 153 3.93 -7.30 -12.00
C SER A 153 4.30 -5.80 -12.04
N PRO A 154 5.04 -5.28 -11.06
CA PRO A 154 5.48 -3.89 -11.05
C PRO A 154 6.20 -3.42 -12.33
N ASP A 155 6.96 -4.30 -13.00
CA ASP A 155 7.60 -4.00 -14.29
C ASP A 155 6.69 -4.13 -15.52
N GLY A 156 5.41 -4.48 -15.32
CA GLY A 156 4.41 -4.60 -16.39
C GLY A 156 4.60 -5.81 -17.31
N LYS A 157 5.53 -6.73 -17.03
CA LYS A 157 5.82 -7.85 -17.94
C LYS A 157 4.98 -9.09 -17.69
N ARG A 158 4.50 -9.29 -16.47
CA ARG A 158 3.80 -10.50 -16.07
C ARG A 158 2.40 -10.19 -15.59
N VAL A 159 1.49 -11.10 -15.88
CA VAL A 159 0.14 -11.12 -15.32
C VAL A 159 -0.02 -12.44 -14.57
N ALA A 160 -0.65 -12.41 -13.40
CA ALA A 160 -0.97 -13.59 -12.61
C ALA A 160 -2.42 -13.52 -12.13
N TRP A 161 -3.07 -14.67 -12.04
CA TRP A 161 -4.44 -14.83 -11.52
C TRP A 161 -4.63 -16.27 -11.07
N VAL A 162 -5.68 -16.53 -10.29
CA VAL A 162 -6.10 -17.88 -9.95
C VAL A 162 -7.31 -18.23 -10.80
N GLN A 163 -7.27 -19.35 -11.49
CA GLN A 163 -8.32 -19.82 -12.41
C GLN A 163 -8.89 -21.16 -11.93
N ASP A 164 -10.08 -21.50 -12.42
CA ASP A 164 -10.72 -22.80 -12.29
C ASP A 164 -10.93 -23.15 -10.83
N SER A 165 -12.08 -22.75 -10.27
CA SER A 165 -12.31 -23.02 -8.87
C SER A 165 -12.48 -24.52 -8.61
N THR A 166 -11.66 -25.01 -7.69
CA THR A 166 -11.87 -26.26 -6.96
C THR A 166 -12.58 -25.96 -5.63
N ASP A 167 -13.27 -26.95 -5.08
CA ASP A 167 -13.86 -26.88 -3.73
C ASP A 167 -14.89 -25.74 -3.52
N GLY A 168 -15.76 -25.54 -4.51
CA GLY A 168 -16.95 -24.68 -4.37
C GLY A 168 -16.65 -23.18 -4.34
N GLY A 169 -15.60 -22.71 -5.01
CA GLY A 169 -15.24 -21.29 -5.08
C GLY A 169 -13.94 -20.93 -4.36
N ASN A 170 -13.48 -21.79 -3.44
CA ASN A 170 -12.52 -21.41 -2.40
C ASN A 170 -11.05 -21.51 -2.81
N THR A 171 -10.71 -22.47 -3.67
CA THR A 171 -9.35 -22.70 -4.14
C THR A 171 -9.35 -22.82 -5.66
N GLY A 172 -8.18 -22.71 -6.28
CA GLY A 172 -8.01 -22.87 -7.71
C GLY A 172 -6.56 -23.03 -8.13
N VAL A 173 -6.31 -22.80 -9.41
CA VAL A 173 -5.02 -22.97 -10.07
C VAL A 173 -4.39 -21.61 -10.32
N LEU A 174 -3.22 -21.36 -9.75
CA LEU A 174 -2.41 -20.18 -10.09
C LEU A 174 -1.93 -20.29 -11.54
N MET A 175 -2.30 -19.28 -12.31
CA MET A 175 -1.92 -19.07 -13.69
C MET A 175 -1.01 -17.84 -13.79
N ALA A 176 -0.06 -17.87 -14.72
CA ALA A 176 0.68 -16.69 -15.11
C ALA A 176 0.88 -16.60 -16.62
N GLY A 177 0.98 -15.38 -17.12
CA GLY A 177 1.25 -15.09 -18.52
C GLY A 177 2.18 -13.89 -18.68
N THR A 178 2.61 -13.67 -19.92
CA THR A 178 3.28 -12.43 -20.32
C THR A 178 2.24 -11.42 -20.79
N VAL A 179 2.37 -10.17 -20.37
CA VAL A 179 1.51 -9.08 -20.85
C VAL A 179 1.65 -8.93 -22.36
N GLY A 180 0.54 -8.75 -23.08
CA GLY A 180 0.51 -8.68 -24.55
C GLY A 180 0.48 -10.04 -25.26
N LYS A 181 0.71 -11.14 -24.54
CA LYS A 181 0.49 -12.51 -25.05
C LYS A 181 -0.81 -13.06 -24.48
N GLN A 182 -1.46 -13.98 -25.19
CA GLN A 182 -2.68 -14.65 -24.68
C GLN A 182 -2.39 -15.99 -23.98
N GLU A 183 -1.22 -16.58 -24.23
CA GLU A 183 -0.81 -17.83 -23.59
C GLU A 183 -0.65 -17.66 -22.07
N ALA A 184 -1.04 -18.70 -21.34
CA ALA A 184 -0.92 -18.80 -19.89
C ALA A 184 -0.22 -20.11 -19.53
N THR A 185 0.52 -20.11 -18.44
CA THR A 185 1.10 -21.32 -17.86
C THR A 185 0.48 -21.57 -16.50
N ARG A 186 0.09 -22.83 -16.24
CA ARG A 186 -0.29 -23.33 -14.92
C ARG A 186 0.95 -23.46 -14.04
N LEU A 187 0.91 -22.86 -12.85
CA LEU A 187 2.06 -22.79 -11.95
C LEU A 187 1.89 -23.60 -10.67
N LEU A 188 0.71 -23.50 -10.04
CA LEU A 188 0.50 -24.07 -8.72
C LEU A 188 -0.99 -24.34 -8.45
N ASP A 189 -1.30 -25.49 -7.84
CA ASP A 189 -2.66 -25.89 -7.52
C ASP A 189 -3.03 -25.66 -6.06
N GLY A 190 -4.34 -25.55 -5.81
CA GLY A 190 -4.91 -25.37 -4.48
C GLY A 190 -4.60 -23.99 -3.89
N VAL A 191 -4.45 -22.98 -4.74
CA VAL A 191 -4.24 -21.60 -4.32
C VAL A 191 -5.57 -21.01 -3.90
N ASP A 192 -5.61 -20.40 -2.72
CA ASP A 192 -6.81 -19.83 -2.14
C ASP A 192 -7.31 -18.66 -3.02
N CYS A 193 -8.57 -18.75 -3.43
CA CYS A 193 -9.27 -17.83 -4.33
C CYS A 193 -10.00 -16.70 -3.60
N LEU A 194 -10.43 -16.98 -2.38
CA LEU A 194 -11.35 -16.15 -1.61
C LEU A 194 -10.68 -15.69 -0.32
N GLY A 195 -10.79 -14.40 -0.04
CA GLY A 195 -10.28 -13.78 1.16
C GLY A 195 -9.89 -12.32 0.96
N SER A 196 -9.57 -11.65 2.05
CA SER A 196 -9.10 -10.26 2.04
C SER A 196 -7.61 -10.13 1.71
N ASN A 197 -6.91 -11.20 1.34
CA ASN A 197 -5.48 -11.14 1.06
C ASN A 197 -5.23 -11.36 -0.43
N PRO A 198 -4.72 -10.34 -1.14
CA PRO A 198 -4.54 -10.42 -2.58
C PRO A 198 -3.32 -11.25 -2.97
N LEU A 199 -3.23 -11.58 -4.26
CA LEU A 199 -1.94 -11.94 -4.85
C LEU A 199 -1.03 -10.70 -4.77
N VAL A 200 0.08 -10.79 -4.05
CA VAL A 200 0.99 -9.66 -3.83
C VAL A 200 2.34 -9.97 -4.46
N TRP A 201 2.78 -9.09 -5.36
CA TRP A 201 4.13 -9.16 -5.91
C TRP A 201 5.16 -8.69 -4.88
N ARG A 202 6.26 -9.45 -4.74
CA ARG A 202 7.53 -9.00 -4.15
C ARG A 202 8.48 -8.75 -5.32
N GLY A 203 8.61 -7.50 -5.74
CA GLY A 203 9.35 -7.18 -6.96
C GLY A 203 8.60 -7.68 -8.19
N SER A 204 9.31 -8.03 -9.27
CA SER A 204 8.66 -8.36 -10.55
C SER A 204 8.51 -9.85 -10.86
N ASP A 205 9.18 -10.72 -10.10
CA ASP A 205 9.22 -12.16 -10.39
C ASP A 205 8.67 -13.03 -9.25
N LEU A 206 8.63 -12.51 -8.01
CA LEU A 206 8.15 -13.27 -6.87
C LEU A 206 6.72 -12.87 -6.55
N LEU A 207 5.84 -13.86 -6.43
CA LEU A 207 4.43 -13.68 -6.13
C LEU A 207 4.09 -14.40 -4.84
N MET A 208 3.54 -13.67 -3.89
CA MET A 208 2.98 -14.24 -2.69
C MET A 208 1.54 -14.66 -2.95
N VAL A 209 1.25 -15.91 -2.61
CA VAL A 209 -0.08 -16.53 -2.72
C VAL A 209 -0.44 -17.22 -1.41
N SER A 210 -1.70 -17.57 -1.20
CA SER A 210 -2.13 -18.40 -0.07
C SER A 210 -2.51 -19.79 -0.56
N ARG A 211 -2.15 -20.84 0.18
CA ARG A 211 -2.49 -22.23 -0.12
C ARG A 211 -2.82 -22.96 1.17
N GLY A 212 -4.07 -23.35 1.34
CA GLY A 212 -4.53 -24.00 2.57
C GLY A 212 -4.36 -23.10 3.79
N GLY A 213 -4.57 -21.78 3.61
CA GLY A 213 -4.38 -20.77 4.66
C GLY A 213 -2.92 -20.42 4.98
N VAL A 214 -1.95 -21.03 4.29
CA VAL A 214 -0.53 -20.76 4.48
C VAL A 214 -0.04 -19.88 3.33
N SER A 215 0.62 -18.77 3.66
CA SER A 215 1.30 -17.96 2.64
C SER A 215 2.42 -18.76 1.98
N VAL A 216 2.63 -18.60 0.68
CA VAL A 216 3.70 -19.23 -0.09
C VAL A 216 4.28 -18.18 -1.03
N LEU A 217 5.61 -18.10 -1.10
CA LEU A 217 6.30 -17.28 -2.09
C LEU A 217 6.64 -18.14 -3.31
N PHE A 218 6.20 -17.71 -4.48
CA PHE A 218 6.38 -18.42 -5.74
C PHE A 218 7.20 -17.58 -6.72
N ASP A 219 8.25 -18.16 -7.27
CA ASP A 219 9.02 -17.55 -8.36
C ASP A 219 8.31 -17.85 -9.68
N VAL A 220 7.63 -16.84 -10.21
CA VAL A 220 6.84 -16.93 -11.46
C VAL A 220 7.76 -17.11 -12.67
N ALA A 221 8.97 -16.56 -12.62
CA ALA A 221 9.95 -16.69 -13.70
C ALA A 221 10.53 -18.10 -13.77
N ALA A 222 10.99 -18.61 -12.63
CA ALA A 222 11.60 -19.93 -12.51
C ALA A 222 10.58 -21.06 -12.34
N ARG A 223 9.29 -20.74 -12.21
CA ARG A 223 8.16 -21.67 -12.07
C ARG A 223 8.33 -22.64 -10.89
N LYS A 224 8.79 -22.11 -9.76
CA LYS A 224 9.04 -22.93 -8.57
C LYS A 224 8.69 -22.18 -7.30
N ARG A 225 8.38 -22.93 -6.24
CA ARG A 225 8.30 -22.36 -4.90
C ARG A 225 9.67 -21.89 -4.45
N VAL A 226 9.70 -20.76 -3.77
CA VAL A 226 10.90 -20.29 -3.08
C VAL A 226 10.90 -20.96 -1.70
N ASN A 227 11.99 -21.66 -1.38
CA ASN A 227 12.17 -22.24 -0.06
C ASN A 227 12.42 -21.11 0.96
N GLY A 228 11.68 -21.13 2.07
CA GLY A 228 11.79 -20.14 3.13
C GLY A 228 10.45 -19.87 3.81
N ASP A 229 10.50 -19.25 4.98
CA ASP A 229 9.30 -18.78 5.66
C ASP A 229 8.81 -17.52 4.95
N PRO A 230 7.58 -17.51 4.40
CA PRO A 230 6.99 -16.29 3.86
C PRO A 230 6.66 -15.29 4.97
N GLY A 231 6.71 -15.72 6.23
CA GLY A 231 6.36 -14.96 7.42
C GLY A 231 5.01 -15.39 7.98
N GLN A 232 4.69 -14.96 9.20
CA GLN A 232 3.36 -15.10 9.84
C GLN A 232 2.60 -13.77 9.91
N GLU A 233 3.18 -12.71 9.36
CA GLU A 233 2.64 -11.36 9.46
C GLU A 233 1.44 -11.20 8.53
N THR A 234 0.50 -10.37 8.93
CA THR A 234 -0.73 -10.14 8.18
C THR A 234 -0.64 -8.82 7.40
N LEU A 235 -1.57 -8.63 6.46
CA LEU A 235 -1.74 -7.38 5.71
C LEU A 235 -0.49 -6.90 4.95
N ARG A 236 0.26 -7.85 4.38
CA ARG A 236 1.53 -7.58 3.70
C ARG A 236 1.35 -6.76 2.42
N CYS A 237 2.29 -5.86 2.20
CA CYS A 237 2.43 -5.08 0.98
C CYS A 237 3.93 -4.82 0.75
N TRP A 238 4.42 -5.08 -0.47
CA TRP A 238 5.82 -4.83 -0.83
C TRP A 238 5.96 -3.54 -1.63
N SER A 239 7.13 -2.90 -1.53
CA SER A 239 7.57 -1.90 -2.51
C SER A 239 7.69 -2.53 -3.90
N ALA A 240 7.66 -1.70 -4.93
CA ALA A 240 7.66 -2.16 -6.33
C ALA A 240 8.91 -2.99 -6.71
N ASP A 241 10.06 -2.78 -6.08
CA ASP A 241 11.27 -3.61 -6.22
C ASP A 241 11.28 -4.85 -5.32
N GLY A 242 10.33 -4.98 -4.39
CA GLY A 242 10.28 -6.09 -3.44
C GLY A 242 11.32 -6.00 -2.31
N ARG A 243 11.94 -4.83 -2.12
CA ARG A 243 12.93 -4.61 -1.05
C ARG A 243 12.26 -4.36 0.30
N TRP A 244 11.25 -3.50 0.34
CA TRP A 244 10.58 -3.09 1.57
C TRP A 244 9.25 -3.80 1.73
N LEU A 245 9.04 -4.42 2.88
CA LEU A 245 7.79 -5.03 3.29
C LEU A 245 7.12 -4.16 4.35
N ALA A 246 5.90 -3.72 4.08
CA ALA A 246 4.97 -3.27 5.11
C ALA A 246 4.07 -4.43 5.54
N ALA A 247 3.92 -4.64 6.84
CA ALA A 247 3.07 -5.69 7.39
C ALA A 247 2.62 -5.36 8.83
N VAL A 248 1.79 -6.23 9.40
CA VAL A 248 1.35 -6.16 10.80
C VAL A 248 1.80 -7.39 11.56
N SER A 249 2.47 -7.17 12.71
CA SER A 249 2.81 -8.21 13.70
C SER A 249 2.29 -7.78 15.06
N ASP A 250 1.60 -8.67 15.77
CA ASP A 250 1.08 -8.41 17.13
C ASP A 250 0.21 -7.14 17.20
N GLY A 251 -0.58 -6.90 16.14
CA GLY A 251 -1.43 -5.71 16.00
C GLY A 251 -0.68 -4.40 15.72
N LYS A 252 0.65 -4.43 15.56
CA LYS A 252 1.47 -3.25 15.29
C LYS A 252 1.95 -3.23 13.84
N PRO A 253 1.69 -2.15 13.09
CA PRO A 253 2.18 -2.05 11.73
C PRO A 253 3.67 -1.68 11.74
N TYR A 254 4.41 -2.21 10.77
CA TYR A 254 5.82 -1.92 10.59
C TYR A 254 6.23 -2.00 9.12
N VAL A 255 7.39 -1.41 8.80
CA VAL A 255 8.06 -1.52 7.51
C VAL A 255 9.48 -2.03 7.71
N THR A 256 9.95 -2.96 6.87
CA THR A 256 11.29 -3.57 6.98
C THR A 256 11.91 -3.89 5.62
N ASP A 257 13.24 -3.85 5.53
CA ASP A 257 14.03 -4.41 4.43
C ASP A 257 14.88 -5.61 4.86
N GLU A 258 14.47 -6.29 5.94
CA GLU A 258 15.21 -7.35 6.65
C GLU A 258 16.41 -6.84 7.48
N THR A 259 16.96 -5.66 7.17
CA THR A 259 18.08 -5.06 7.93
C THR A 259 17.61 -3.94 8.87
N GLN A 260 16.61 -3.18 8.44
CA GLN A 260 16.00 -2.09 9.18
C GLN A 260 14.54 -2.44 9.48
N LEU A 261 14.03 -1.93 10.60
CA LEU A 261 12.64 -2.12 10.98
C LEU A 261 12.10 -0.81 11.58
N HIS A 262 11.03 -0.30 10.97
CA HIS A 262 10.32 0.90 11.41
C HIS A 262 8.93 0.50 11.89
N GLN A 263 8.71 0.48 13.21
CA GLN A 263 7.35 0.43 13.74
C GLN A 263 6.75 1.83 13.68
N TYR A 264 5.48 1.92 13.28
CA TYR A 264 4.77 3.18 13.20
C TYR A 264 3.36 3.04 13.73
N THR A 265 2.69 4.18 13.89
CA THR A 265 1.28 4.22 14.28
C THR A 265 0.50 5.06 13.28
N TYR A 266 -0.75 4.67 13.02
CA TYR A 266 -1.68 5.46 12.26
C TYR A 266 -3.08 5.31 12.86
N THR A 267 -3.74 6.44 13.10
CA THR A 267 -5.08 6.50 13.65
C THR A 267 -6.03 6.98 12.55
N PRO A 268 -6.78 6.09 11.89
CA PRO A 268 -7.76 6.50 10.89
C PRO A 268 -8.94 7.24 11.55
N PRO A 269 -9.74 8.00 10.79
CA PRO A 269 -11.04 8.50 11.24
C PRO A 269 -11.92 7.36 11.80
N LYS A 270 -12.33 7.46 13.08
CA LYS A 270 -13.01 6.37 13.81
C LYS A 270 -14.28 5.86 13.11
N GLY A 271 -15.11 6.76 12.60
CA GLY A 271 -16.39 6.40 11.97
C GLY A 271 -16.21 5.56 10.70
N GLU A 272 -15.22 5.90 9.87
CA GLU A 272 -14.92 5.14 8.66
C GLU A 272 -14.18 3.84 8.97
N ALA A 273 -13.27 3.85 9.94
CA ALA A 273 -12.56 2.65 10.34
C ALA A 273 -13.51 1.53 10.80
N VAL A 274 -14.58 1.86 11.55
CA VAL A 274 -15.59 0.87 11.95
C VAL A 274 -16.35 0.33 10.74
N LYS A 275 -16.73 1.21 9.80
CA LYS A 275 -17.45 0.81 8.57
C LYS A 275 -16.66 -0.18 7.72
N TRP A 276 -15.34 -0.04 7.70
CA TRP A 276 -14.48 -0.78 6.77
C TRP A 276 -13.54 -1.80 7.44
N ASP A 277 -13.83 -2.18 8.69
CA ASP A 277 -13.02 -3.13 9.46
C ASP A 277 -11.54 -2.72 9.59
N GLY A 278 -11.31 -1.42 9.73
CA GLY A 278 -9.98 -0.82 9.87
C GLY A 278 -9.30 -0.44 8.56
N TRP A 279 -7.97 -0.38 8.60
CA TRP A 279 -7.14 0.09 7.50
C TRP A 279 -5.94 -0.83 7.29
N ARG A 280 -5.33 -0.74 6.11
CA ARG A 280 -4.10 -1.46 5.75
C ARG A 280 -3.24 -0.65 4.81
N VAL A 281 -1.98 -1.06 4.67
CA VAL A 281 -1.08 -0.52 3.65
C VAL A 281 -1.52 -0.96 2.25
N ARG A 282 -1.49 -0.03 1.31
CA ARG A 282 -1.84 -0.22 -0.11
C ARG A 282 -0.62 -0.17 -1.02
N SER A 283 0.40 0.62 -0.66
CA SER A 283 1.66 0.74 -1.40
C SER A 283 2.77 1.21 -0.47
N VAL A 284 4.02 0.86 -0.80
CA VAL A 284 5.23 1.19 -0.02
C VAL A 284 6.22 1.91 -0.93
N SER A 285 6.75 3.03 -0.45
CA SER A 285 7.84 3.76 -1.10
C SER A 285 9.12 2.93 -1.23
N MET A 286 9.95 3.29 -2.21
CA MET A 286 11.20 2.56 -2.54
C MET A 286 12.27 2.64 -1.44
N ASP A 287 12.14 3.57 -0.51
CA ASP A 287 13.00 3.74 0.66
C ASP A 287 12.33 3.30 1.98
N GLY A 288 11.11 2.73 1.92
CA GLY A 288 10.36 2.27 3.10
C GLY A 288 9.90 3.37 4.05
N ARG A 289 10.18 4.65 3.74
CA ARG A 289 9.87 5.78 4.61
C ARG A 289 8.39 6.15 4.59
N TYR A 290 7.72 5.89 3.49
CA TYR A 290 6.32 6.22 3.29
C TYR A 290 5.49 5.02 2.90
N VAL A 291 4.28 4.96 3.44
CA VAL A 291 3.25 4.00 3.06
C VAL A 291 1.96 4.73 2.73
N SER A 292 1.23 4.24 1.72
CA SER A 292 -0.13 4.69 1.47
C SER A 292 -1.07 3.75 2.20
N VAL A 293 -2.12 4.29 2.81
CA VAL A 293 -3.08 3.53 3.62
C VAL A 293 -4.47 3.63 3.03
N GLY A 294 -5.21 2.53 3.10
CA GLY A 294 -6.55 2.37 2.58
C GLY A 294 -7.40 1.45 3.45
N TRP A 295 -8.70 1.42 3.19
CA TRP A 295 -9.70 0.68 3.96
C TRP A 295 -9.57 -0.84 3.81
N ILE A 296 -9.77 -1.66 4.85
CA ILE A 296 -9.70 -3.13 4.71
C ILE A 296 -10.89 -3.68 3.92
N GLY A 297 -12.10 -3.18 4.20
CA GLY A 297 -13.34 -3.61 3.55
C GLY A 297 -13.48 -3.20 2.08
N THR A 298 -12.43 -2.65 1.46
CA THR A 298 -12.36 -2.45 0.02
C THR A 298 -11.40 -3.47 -0.59
N ASP A 299 -11.62 -3.83 -1.87
CA ASP A 299 -10.85 -4.88 -2.54
C ASP A 299 -9.33 -4.57 -2.48
N PRO A 300 -8.55 -5.37 -1.75
CA PRO A 300 -7.14 -5.11 -1.53
C PRO A 300 -6.24 -5.47 -2.70
N SER A 301 -6.69 -6.37 -3.58
CA SER A 301 -5.96 -6.76 -4.79
C SER A 301 -5.84 -5.64 -5.81
N ARG A 302 -6.71 -4.65 -5.67
CA ARG A 302 -6.88 -3.54 -6.59
C ARG A 302 -6.04 -2.32 -6.20
N GLN A 303 -5.40 -2.36 -5.01
CA GLN A 303 -4.74 -1.22 -4.38
C GLN A 303 -5.60 0.07 -4.37
N ASP A 304 -6.91 -0.08 -4.51
CA ASP A 304 -7.88 1.01 -4.58
C ASP A 304 -8.35 1.40 -3.17
N GLY A 305 -8.85 2.63 -3.05
CA GLY A 305 -9.38 3.16 -1.79
C GLY A 305 -8.31 3.56 -0.78
N SER A 306 -7.08 3.86 -1.23
CA SER A 306 -6.12 4.57 -0.36
C SER A 306 -6.48 6.05 -0.26
N PHE A 307 -6.37 6.61 0.94
CA PHE A 307 -6.83 7.97 1.24
C PHE A 307 -5.79 8.82 1.98
N ALA A 308 -4.68 8.23 2.44
CA ALA A 308 -3.62 8.95 3.14
C ALA A 308 -2.24 8.34 2.88
N VAL A 309 -1.20 9.14 3.14
CA VAL A 309 0.20 8.70 3.20
C VAL A 309 0.72 8.92 4.61
N VAL A 310 1.44 7.95 5.15
CA VAL A 310 2.05 7.99 6.48
C VAL A 310 3.56 7.91 6.36
N ASP A 311 4.27 8.82 7.02
CA ASP A 311 5.71 8.72 7.24
C ASP A 311 5.96 7.72 8.37
N THR A 312 6.61 6.60 8.05
CA THR A 312 6.83 5.44 8.93
C THR A 312 7.85 5.74 10.02
N THR A 313 8.67 6.78 9.87
CA THR A 313 9.66 7.19 10.87
C THR A 313 9.05 8.11 11.92
N THR A 314 8.12 8.96 11.52
CA THR A 314 7.51 9.97 12.41
C THR A 314 6.07 9.63 12.83
N SER A 315 5.46 8.61 12.22
CA SER A 315 4.03 8.28 12.38
C SER A 315 3.06 9.41 12.02
N LYS A 316 3.52 10.40 11.23
CA LYS A 316 2.70 11.54 10.81
C LYS A 316 2.13 11.31 9.41
N THR A 317 0.89 11.76 9.22
CA THR A 317 0.29 11.83 7.88
C THR A 317 0.97 12.93 7.06
N VAL A 318 1.25 12.63 5.80
CA VAL A 318 1.78 13.59 4.83
C VAL A 318 0.62 14.30 4.14
N THR A 319 0.67 15.63 4.08
CA THR A 319 -0.29 16.44 3.30
C THR A 319 0.07 16.36 1.82
N LEU A 320 -0.81 15.78 1.00
CA LEU A 320 -0.64 15.73 -0.45
C LEU A 320 -1.14 17.02 -1.11
N PRO A 321 -0.42 17.58 -2.11
CA PRO A 321 -0.83 18.80 -2.80
C PRO A 321 -1.90 18.52 -3.87
N VAL A 322 -2.99 17.88 -3.46
CA VAL A 322 -4.10 17.45 -4.32
C VAL A 322 -5.42 17.91 -3.73
N SER A 323 -6.35 18.32 -4.59
CA SER A 323 -7.70 18.76 -4.21
C SER A 323 -8.75 17.78 -4.72
N GLY A 324 -9.78 17.51 -3.93
CA GLY A 324 -10.87 16.60 -4.29
C GLY A 324 -10.57 15.14 -3.98
N ASP A 325 -11.48 14.25 -4.37
CA ASP A 325 -11.47 12.86 -3.92
C ASP A 325 -10.28 12.08 -4.49
N VAL A 326 -9.52 11.45 -3.59
CA VAL A 326 -8.44 10.52 -3.91
C VAL A 326 -9.02 9.12 -4.00
N ARG A 327 -8.74 8.44 -5.11
CA ARG A 327 -9.17 7.04 -5.34
C ARG A 327 -8.07 6.04 -5.02
N SER A 328 -6.83 6.35 -5.42
CA SER A 328 -5.67 5.52 -5.11
C SER A 328 -4.38 6.34 -5.07
N ILE A 329 -3.39 5.84 -4.34
CA ILE A 329 -2.08 6.42 -4.07
C ILE A 329 -1.08 5.28 -4.21
N GLN A 330 -0.27 5.31 -5.25
CA GLN A 330 0.72 4.27 -5.55
C GLN A 330 2.13 4.86 -5.58
N PHE A 331 3.08 4.22 -4.90
CA PHE A 331 4.50 4.48 -5.05
C PHE A 331 5.03 3.64 -6.22
N ALA A 332 5.60 4.31 -7.22
CA ALA A 332 6.14 3.68 -8.41
C ALA A 332 7.63 3.31 -8.24
N ALA A 333 8.08 2.36 -9.06
CA ALA A 333 9.48 1.89 -9.06
C ALA A 333 10.49 2.99 -9.44
N ASP A 334 10.06 4.03 -10.16
CA ASP A 334 10.87 5.17 -10.55
C ASP A 334 10.85 6.32 -9.50
N GLY A 335 10.35 6.03 -8.29
CA GLY A 335 10.31 6.98 -7.17
C GLY A 335 9.19 8.02 -7.25
N LYS A 336 8.31 7.95 -8.27
CA LYS A 336 7.14 8.83 -8.36
C LYS A 336 6.02 8.36 -7.44
N VAL A 337 5.16 9.30 -7.04
CA VAL A 337 3.91 9.02 -6.34
C VAL A 337 2.75 9.37 -7.26
N LEU A 338 1.92 8.37 -7.56
CA LEU A 338 0.74 8.53 -8.40
C LEU A 338 -0.47 8.69 -7.51
N VAL A 339 -1.10 9.86 -7.55
CA VAL A 339 -2.36 10.12 -6.85
C VAL A 339 -3.49 10.15 -7.88
N ARG A 340 -4.26 9.08 -7.93
CA ARG A 340 -5.38 8.91 -8.85
C ARG A 340 -6.63 9.57 -8.29
N GLN A 341 -7.30 10.33 -9.15
CA GLN A 341 -8.58 10.99 -8.88
C GLN A 341 -9.61 10.55 -9.93
N ALA A 342 -10.81 11.14 -9.93
CA ALA A 342 -11.91 10.69 -10.79
C ALA A 342 -11.61 10.71 -12.30
N SER A 343 -10.82 11.69 -12.79
CA SER A 343 -10.57 11.90 -14.22
C SER A 343 -9.10 12.12 -14.58
N LYS A 344 -8.19 12.04 -13.59
CA LYS A 344 -6.77 12.35 -13.77
C LYS A 344 -5.91 11.63 -12.74
N VAL A 345 -4.63 11.53 -13.06
CA VAL A 345 -3.56 11.14 -12.14
C VAL A 345 -2.68 12.36 -11.90
N VAL A 346 -2.57 12.80 -10.64
CA VAL A 346 -1.57 13.79 -10.23
C VAL A 346 -0.28 13.04 -9.93
N VAL A 347 0.82 13.49 -10.53
CA VAL A 347 2.14 12.87 -10.39
C VAL A 347 2.98 13.74 -9.47
N LEU A 348 3.46 13.13 -8.39
CA LEU A 348 4.37 13.76 -7.45
C LEU A 348 5.76 13.10 -7.52
N ASP A 349 6.79 13.84 -7.14
CA ASP A 349 8.10 13.26 -6.85
C ASP A 349 8.13 12.59 -5.46
N ALA A 350 9.28 12.02 -5.10
CA ALA A 350 9.50 11.38 -3.80
C ALA A 350 9.38 12.34 -2.60
N GLY A 351 9.47 13.65 -2.83
CA GLY A 351 9.26 14.71 -1.83
C GLY A 351 7.82 15.22 -1.79
N PHE A 352 6.88 14.54 -2.47
CA PHE A 352 5.48 14.90 -2.63
C PHE A 352 5.26 16.26 -3.32
N GLN A 353 6.23 16.77 -4.07
CA GLN A 353 6.04 17.94 -4.91
C GLN A 353 5.38 17.53 -6.23
N LYS A 354 4.38 18.31 -6.66
CA LYS A 354 3.66 18.04 -7.90
C LYS A 354 4.56 18.33 -9.10
N ILE A 355 4.88 17.28 -9.87
CA ILE A 355 5.69 17.36 -11.10
C ILE A 355 4.85 17.30 -12.38
N GLY A 356 3.56 16.93 -12.27
CA GLY A 356 2.63 17.04 -13.38
C GLY A 356 1.27 16.41 -13.13
N GLU A 357 0.44 16.41 -14.16
CA GLU A 357 -0.85 15.72 -14.17
C GLU A 357 -1.03 15.03 -15.51
N VAL A 358 -1.74 13.89 -15.50
CA VAL A 358 -2.11 13.15 -16.70
C VAL A 358 -3.60 12.90 -16.66
N ALA A 359 -4.32 13.40 -17.66
CA ALA A 359 -5.73 13.07 -17.82
C ALA A 359 -5.90 11.56 -18.05
N GLU A 360 -6.89 10.95 -17.39
CA GLU A 360 -7.27 9.58 -17.67
C GLU A 360 -8.30 9.56 -18.81
N PRO A 361 -8.10 8.74 -19.86
CA PRO A 361 -9.12 8.52 -20.88
C PRO A 361 -10.45 8.11 -20.25
N ARG A 362 -11.58 8.63 -20.75
CA ARG A 362 -12.92 8.33 -20.22
C ARG A 362 -13.20 6.84 -20.09
N ALA A 363 -12.70 6.04 -21.05
CA ALA A 363 -12.84 4.59 -21.07
C ALA A 363 -12.25 3.91 -19.82
N VAL A 364 -11.20 4.45 -19.21
CA VAL A 364 -10.49 3.82 -18.08
C VAL A 364 -10.78 4.48 -16.72
N GLN A 365 -11.50 5.60 -16.69
CA GLN A 365 -11.78 6.36 -15.46
C GLN A 365 -12.54 5.56 -14.40
N HIS A 366 -13.36 4.59 -14.81
CA HIS A 366 -14.12 3.74 -13.90
C HIS A 366 -13.44 2.38 -13.63
N LEU A 367 -12.34 2.09 -14.32
CA LEU A 367 -11.58 0.87 -14.17
C LEU A 367 -10.63 0.96 -12.96
N THR A 368 -10.19 -0.19 -12.45
CA THR A 368 -9.17 -0.23 -11.39
C THR A 368 -7.78 -0.05 -11.97
N LEU A 369 -6.92 0.73 -11.32
CA LEU A 369 -5.48 0.79 -11.66
C LEU A 369 -4.72 -0.34 -10.94
N LEU A 370 -4.22 -1.32 -11.69
CA LEU A 370 -3.43 -2.43 -11.12
C LEU A 370 -2.01 -2.02 -10.76
N THR A 371 -1.32 -1.33 -11.68
CA THR A 371 0.06 -0.88 -11.49
C THR A 371 0.47 0.16 -12.53
N TYR A 372 1.56 0.85 -12.28
CA TYR A 372 2.30 1.66 -13.23
C TYR A 372 3.71 1.08 -13.45
N ALA A 373 4.04 0.78 -14.69
CA ALA A 373 5.36 0.30 -15.11
C ALA A 373 6.10 1.43 -15.86
N PRO A 374 7.17 2.02 -15.28
CA PRO A 374 7.90 3.17 -15.84
C PRO A 374 8.50 3.01 -17.23
#